data_AF-A0A1L8MC44-F1
#
_entry.id   AF-A0A1L8MC44-F1
#
_cell.length_a   1.000
_cell.length_b   1.000
_cell.length_c   1.000
_cell.angle_alpha   90.00
_cell.angle_beta   90.00
_cell.angle_gamma   90.00
#
_symmetry.space_group_name_H-M   'P 1'
#
loop_
_entity.id
_entity.type
_entity.pdbx_description
1 polymer ?
#
loop_
_entity_poly.entity_id
_entity_poly.type
_entity_poly.pdbx_seq_one_letter_code
_entity_poly.pdbx_strand_id
1 'polypeptide(L)'
;MKKEVIGKYVAVLGVVFFWAPLWGIVESYLVLSPSFQEISLFSNNQPEISQEELSSASLSFLIGTFLFLVALCLLTFSVVGLHYRAKWLYWVLVIYSTMLIFAFPIGTFIGIAVLATLVFSRRKFGQSEDALQQNF
;
A
#
# COMPACT_ATOMS: atom_id res chain seq x y z
N MET A 1 17.82 13.63 -16.77
CA MET A 1 16.79 12.81 -17.44
C MET A 1 16.62 11.40 -16.86
N LYS A 2 17.61 10.50 -16.84
CA LYS A 2 17.37 9.07 -16.46
C LYS A 2 16.83 8.87 -15.02
N LYS A 3 17.37 9.57 -14.02
CA LYS A 3 17.03 9.35 -12.60
C LYS A 3 15.59 9.74 -12.23
N GLU A 4 15.08 10.82 -12.81
CA GLU A 4 13.73 11.32 -12.55
C GLU A 4 12.66 10.39 -13.14
N VAL A 5 12.89 9.90 -14.36
CA VAL A 5 12.01 8.91 -15.01
C VAL A 5 11.98 7.61 -14.20
N ILE A 6 13.14 7.13 -13.75
CA ILE A 6 13.24 5.95 -12.88
C ILE A 6 12.49 6.19 -11.56
N GLY A 7 12.66 7.36 -10.95
CA GLY A 7 11.96 7.75 -9.72
C GLY A 7 10.44 7.71 -9.87
N LYS A 8 9.93 8.20 -11.01
CA LYS A 8 8.50 8.13 -11.34
C LYS A 8 8.00 6.70 -11.43
N TYR A 9 8.68 5.82 -12.17
CA TYR A 9 8.24 4.42 -12.31
C TYR A 9 8.30 3.66 -10.98
N VAL A 10 9.36 3.87 -10.18
CA VAL A 10 9.47 3.29 -8.84
C VAL A 10 8.36 3.79 -7.93
N ALA A 11 8.01 5.08 -7.99
CA ALA A 11 6.88 5.63 -7.25
C ALA A 11 5.56 5.00 -7.68
N VAL A 12 5.28 4.94 -8.99
CA VAL A 12 4.04 4.33 -9.51
C VAL A 12 3.93 2.86 -9.09
N LEU A 13 5.03 2.09 -9.18
CA LEU A 13 5.05 0.70 -8.74
C LEU A 13 4.76 0.58 -7.24
N GLY A 14 5.37 1.44 -6.42
CA GLY A 14 5.08 1.51 -4.99
C GLY A 14 3.63 1.89 -4.71
N VAL A 15 3.05 2.80 -5.49
CA VAL A 15 1.63 3.19 -5.37
C VAL A 15 0.70 2.03 -5.67
N VAL A 16 1.01 1.21 -6.68
CA VAL A 16 0.23 0.03 -7.07
C VAL A 16 0.33 -1.06 -5.99
N PHE A 17 1.55 -1.39 -5.54
CA PHE A 17 1.76 -2.43 -4.54
C PHE A 17 1.22 -2.07 -3.16
N PHE A 18 1.03 -0.79 -2.85
CA PHE A 18 0.40 -0.35 -1.60
C PHE A 18 -1.00 -0.93 -1.42
N TRP A 19 -1.72 -1.20 -2.50
CA TRP A 19 -3.08 -1.78 -2.46
C TRP A 19 -3.11 -3.30 -2.39
N ALA A 20 -1.95 -3.98 -2.48
CA ALA A 20 -1.87 -5.44 -2.46
C ALA A 20 -2.54 -6.12 -1.25
N PRO A 21 -2.51 -5.57 -0.03
CA PRO A 21 -3.22 -6.16 1.11
C PRO A 21 -4.73 -6.23 0.89
N LEU A 22 -5.34 -5.23 0.24
CA LEU A 22 -6.78 -5.29 -0.06
C LEU A 22 -7.10 -6.42 -1.03
N TRP A 23 -6.22 -6.67 -2.00
CA TRP A 23 -6.38 -7.81 -2.91
C TRP A 23 -6.29 -9.14 -2.16
N GLY A 24 -5.30 -9.28 -1.26
CA GLY A 24 -5.18 -10.46 -0.40
C GLY A 24 -6.44 -10.71 0.44
N ILE A 25 -7.04 -9.65 1.01
CA ILE A 25 -8.30 -9.77 1.77
C ILE A 25 -9.45 -10.25 0.89
N VAL A 26 -9.61 -9.70 -0.31
CA VAL A 26 -10.65 -10.11 -1.26
C VAL A 26 -10.48 -11.58 -1.64
N GLU A 27 -9.26 -12.00 -1.93
CA GLU A 27 -8.94 -13.38 -2.28
C GLU A 27 -9.23 -14.36 -1.12
N SER A 28 -8.79 -14.03 0.10
CA SER A 28 -9.11 -14.80 1.30
C SER A 28 -10.62 -14.93 1.52
N TYR A 29 -11.37 -13.86 1.28
CA TYR A 29 -12.84 -13.88 1.37
C TYR A 29 -13.46 -14.81 0.32
N LEU A 30 -13.01 -14.75 -0.94
CA LEU A 30 -13.52 -15.60 -2.01
C LEU A 30 -13.27 -17.08 -1.72
N VAL A 31 -12.10 -17.43 -1.16
CA VAL A 31 -11.77 -18.82 -0.77
C VAL A 31 -12.64 -19.32 0.37
N LEU A 32 -12.88 -18.50 1.39
CA LEU A 32 -13.63 -18.94 2.59
C LEU A 32 -15.16 -18.82 2.45
N SER A 33 -15.64 -17.98 1.53
CA SER A 33 -17.08 -17.73 1.35
C SER A 33 -17.95 -18.97 1.08
N PRO A 34 -17.52 -19.98 0.28
CA PRO A 34 -18.32 -21.17 0.03
C PRO A 34 -18.48 -22.03 1.29
N SER A 35 -17.39 -22.20 2.05
CA SER A 35 -17.41 -22.97 3.30
C SER A 35 -18.38 -22.34 4.31
N PHE A 36 -18.43 -21.01 4.42
CA PHE A 36 -19.42 -20.31 5.25
C PHE A 36 -20.87 -20.47 4.77
N GLN A 37 -21.10 -20.54 3.46
CA GLN A 37 -22.43 -20.79 2.91
C GLN A 37 -22.91 -22.22 3.22
N GLU A 38 -22.04 -23.22 3.09
CA GLU A 38 -22.37 -24.61 3.43
C GLU A 38 -22.76 -24.77 4.90
N ILE A 39 -22.04 -24.12 5.81
CA ILE A 39 -22.37 -24.10 7.25
C ILE A 39 -23.77 -23.55 7.48
N SER A 40 -24.11 -22.45 6.79
CA SER A 40 -25.41 -21.78 6.94
C SER A 40 -26.58 -22.59 6.35
N LEU A 41 -26.34 -23.33 5.26
CA LEU A 41 -27.39 -24.07 4.53
C LEU A 41 -27.66 -25.44 5.15
N PHE A 42 -26.63 -26.12 5.64
CA PHE A 42 -26.76 -27.49 6.13
C PHE A 42 -26.89 -27.58 7.65
N SER A 43 -26.80 -26.46 8.38
CA SER A 43 -26.81 -26.42 9.86
C SER A 43 -25.94 -27.52 10.48
N ASN A 44 -24.84 -27.87 9.80
CA ASN A 44 -23.95 -28.88 10.29
C ASN A 44 -23.10 -28.22 11.37
N ASN A 45 -23.25 -28.67 12.62
CA ASN A 45 -22.62 -28.05 13.79
C ASN A 45 -21.08 -28.19 13.78
N GLN A 46 -20.52 -28.81 12.75
CA GLN A 46 -19.10 -28.91 12.48
C GLN A 46 -18.81 -28.15 11.17
N PRO A 47 -18.49 -26.85 11.26
CA PRO A 47 -17.93 -26.13 10.15
C PRO A 47 -16.55 -26.72 9.83
N GLU A 48 -16.50 -27.67 8.91
CA GLU A 48 -15.23 -28.25 8.47
C GLU A 48 -14.63 -27.34 7.39
N ILE A 49 -14.15 -26.16 7.81
CA ILE A 49 -13.24 -25.38 6.97
C ILE A 49 -12.00 -26.24 6.80
N SER A 50 -11.70 -26.63 5.57
CA SER A 50 -10.56 -27.50 5.32
C SER A 50 -9.27 -26.75 5.71
N GLN A 51 -8.28 -27.49 6.24
CA GLN A 51 -6.98 -26.89 6.55
C GLN A 51 -6.33 -26.28 5.29
N GLU A 52 -6.67 -26.79 4.11
CA GLU A 52 -6.19 -26.30 2.82
C GLU A 52 -6.79 -24.93 2.45
N GLU A 53 -8.11 -24.73 2.62
CA GLU A 53 -8.77 -23.42 2.43
C GLU A 53 -8.25 -22.38 3.41
N LEU A 54 -8.06 -22.76 4.67
CA LEU A 54 -7.52 -21.86 5.68
C LEU A 54 -6.06 -21.48 5.37
N SER A 55 -5.25 -22.46 4.98
CA SER A 55 -3.85 -22.26 4.60
C SER A 55 -3.72 -21.37 3.37
N SER A 56 -4.48 -21.65 2.30
CA SER A 56 -4.48 -20.83 1.08
C SER A 56 -4.94 -19.40 1.34
N ALA A 57 -6.04 -19.22 2.08
CA ALA A 57 -6.51 -17.88 2.47
C ALA A 57 -5.45 -17.11 3.28
N SER A 58 -4.72 -17.80 4.17
CA SER A 58 -3.63 -17.18 4.94
C SER A 58 -2.43 -16.81 4.07
N LEU A 59 -2.09 -17.63 3.06
CA LEU A 59 -1.01 -17.35 2.11
C LEU A 59 -1.31 -16.12 1.26
N SER A 60 -2.55 -15.97 0.76
CA SER A 60 -2.94 -14.78 -0.01
C SER A 60 -2.81 -13.50 0.81
N PHE A 61 -3.19 -13.54 2.10
CA PHE A 61 -2.98 -12.42 3.03
C PHE A 61 -1.49 -12.11 3.28
N LEU A 62 -0.66 -13.15 3.46
CA LEU A 62 0.79 -13.00 3.65
C LEU A 62 1.47 -12.39 2.42
N ILE A 63 1.11 -12.83 1.21
CA ILE A 63 1.64 -12.29 -0.04
C ILE A 63 1.25 -10.82 -0.20
N GLY A 64 -0.02 -10.47 0.06
CA GLY A 64 -0.49 -9.08 0.01
C GLY A 64 0.26 -8.19 1.00
N THR A 65 0.50 -8.68 2.22
CA THR A 65 1.27 -7.96 3.24
C THR A 65 2.75 -7.80 2.85
N PHE A 66 3.36 -8.82 2.26
CA PHE A 66 4.74 -8.76 1.77
C PHE A 66 4.90 -7.71 0.67
N LEU A 67 4.00 -7.70 -0.32
CA LEU A 67 4.00 -6.70 -1.39
C LEU A 67 3.81 -5.27 -0.86
N PHE A 68 3.01 -5.10 0.19
CA PHE A 68 2.88 -3.81 0.86
C PHE A 68 4.19 -3.34 1.53
N LEU A 69 4.94 -4.22 2.17
CA LEU A 69 6.27 -3.86 2.70
C LEU A 69 7.21 -3.42 1.57
N VAL A 70 7.18 -4.13 0.44
CA VAL A 70 7.93 -3.75 -0.76
C VAL A 70 7.48 -2.37 -1.26
N ALA A 71 6.17 -2.09 -1.25
CA ALA A 71 5.62 -0.79 -1.62
C ALA A 71 6.19 0.36 -0.77
N LEU A 72 6.23 0.18 0.56
CA LEU A 72 6.80 1.17 1.49
C LEU A 72 8.29 1.44 1.19
N CYS A 73 9.05 0.39 0.91
CA CYS A 73 10.46 0.50 0.53
C CYS A 73 10.62 1.26 -0.79
N LEU A 74 9.83 0.94 -1.82
CA LEU A 74 9.88 1.60 -3.12
C LEU A 74 9.50 3.09 -3.03
N LEU A 75 8.45 3.42 -2.30
CA LEU A 75 8.00 4.80 -2.09
C LEU A 75 9.08 5.61 -1.35
N THR A 76 9.66 5.04 -0.29
CA THR A 76 10.75 5.66 0.46
C THR A 76 11.98 5.86 -0.41
N PHE A 77 12.36 4.84 -1.18
CA PHE A 77 13.51 4.90 -2.09
C PHE A 77 13.30 5.93 -3.21
N SER A 78 12.08 6.05 -3.74
CA SER A 78 11.75 7.06 -4.74
C SER A 78 11.93 8.49 -4.20
N VAL A 79 11.42 8.75 -2.99
CA VAL A 79 11.46 10.10 -2.39
C VAL A 79 12.85 10.46 -1.85
N VAL A 80 13.51 9.54 -1.16
CA VAL A 80 14.78 9.78 -0.46
C VAL A 80 15.98 9.46 -1.35
N GLY A 81 15.99 8.31 -2.01
CA GLY A 81 17.10 7.86 -2.85
C GLY A 81 17.13 8.56 -4.21
N LEU A 82 16.01 8.55 -4.91
CA LEU A 82 15.91 9.10 -6.26
C LEU A 82 15.52 10.58 -6.29
N HIS A 83 15.25 11.18 -5.12
CA HIS A 83 14.87 12.58 -4.96
C HIS A 83 13.65 12.97 -5.82
N TYR A 84 12.77 12.01 -6.11
CA TYR A 84 11.58 12.25 -6.89
C TYR A 84 10.51 12.91 -6.01
N ARG A 85 10.30 14.22 -6.21
CA ARG A 85 9.47 15.08 -5.35
C ARG A 85 8.35 15.78 -6.11
N ALA A 86 7.60 15.00 -6.87
CA ALA A 86 6.44 15.50 -7.60
C ALA A 86 5.27 15.86 -6.66
N LYS A 87 4.46 16.85 -7.04
CA LYS A 87 3.32 17.33 -6.24
C LYS A 87 2.22 16.28 -6.07
N TRP A 88 1.96 15.47 -7.10
CA TRP A 88 1.00 14.36 -7.02
C TRP A 88 1.44 13.31 -6.00
N LEU A 89 2.74 12.98 -5.95
CA LEU A 89 3.29 11.98 -5.06
C LEU A 89 3.17 12.41 -3.59
N TYR A 90 3.32 13.70 -3.30
CA TYR A 90 3.07 14.26 -1.97
C TYR A 90 1.64 13.96 -1.49
N TRP A 91 0.64 14.25 -2.31
CA TRP A 91 -0.76 13.99 -1.95
C TRP A 91 -1.05 12.50 -1.77
N VAL A 92 -0.51 11.65 -2.64
CA VAL A 92 -0.62 10.19 -2.49
C VAL A 92 -0.01 9.73 -1.16
N LEU A 93 1.19 10.20 -0.82
CA LEU A 93 1.83 9.87 0.45
C LEU A 93 1.02 10.36 1.66
N VAL A 94 0.40 11.55 1.60
CA VAL A 94 -0.47 12.05 2.67
C VAL A 94 -1.69 11.15 2.86
N ILE A 95 -2.35 10.75 1.78
CA ILE A 95 -3.51 9.86 1.82
C ILE A 95 -3.10 8.51 2.42
N TYR A 96 -2.02 7.91 1.91
CA TYR A 96 -1.54 6.61 2.34
C TYR A 96 -1.07 6.61 3.79
N SER A 97 -0.38 7.66 4.21
CA SER A 97 0.04 7.87 5.59
C SER A 97 -1.17 8.00 6.51
N THR A 98 -2.23 8.68 6.08
CA THR A 98 -3.49 8.77 6.84
C THR A 98 -4.19 7.42 6.93
N MET A 99 -4.23 6.63 5.83
CA MET A 99 -4.77 5.27 5.87
C MET A 99 -3.98 4.35 6.80
N LEU A 100 -2.65 4.46 6.82
CA LEU A 100 -1.79 3.71 7.74
C LEU A 100 -2.14 3.97 9.21
N ILE A 101 -2.59 5.17 9.56
CA ILE A 101 -2.92 5.52 10.94
C ILE A 101 -4.01 4.61 11.51
N PHE A 102 -4.94 4.16 10.66
CA PHE A 102 -6.00 3.23 11.03
C PHE A 102 -5.53 1.76 11.16
N ALA A 103 -4.35 1.42 10.64
CA ALA A 103 -3.76 0.09 10.79
C ALA A 103 -3.03 -0.04 12.14
N PHE A 104 -3.82 -0.04 13.22
CA PHE A 104 -3.31 -0.15 14.59
C PHE A 104 -2.72 -1.55 14.88
N PRO A 105 -1.60 -1.67 15.63
CA PRO A 105 -0.80 -0.59 16.22
C PRO A 105 0.38 -0.12 15.35
N ILE A 106 0.96 -1.00 14.53
CA ILE A 106 2.24 -0.76 13.83
C ILE A 106 2.09 0.32 12.75
N GLY A 107 1.00 0.26 11.98
CA GLY A 107 0.70 1.24 10.93
C GLY A 107 0.50 2.64 11.50
N THR A 108 -0.01 2.75 12.72
CA THR A 108 -0.20 4.04 13.41
C THR A 108 1.11 4.79 13.61
N PHE A 109 2.12 4.13 14.18
CA PHE A 109 3.43 4.77 14.41
C PHE A 109 4.10 5.19 13.10
N ILE A 110 4.11 4.29 12.11
CA ILE A 110 4.72 4.56 10.80
C ILE A 110 3.95 5.68 10.09
N GLY A 111 2.62 5.63 10.10
CA GLY A 111 1.74 6.63 9.51
C GLY A 111 2.01 8.01 10.08
N ILE A 112 2.01 8.18 11.40
CA ILE A 112 2.29 9.47 12.05
C ILE A 112 3.69 9.97 11.72
N ALA A 113 4.71 9.11 11.76
CA ALA A 113 6.10 9.51 11.47
C ALA A 113 6.26 10.03 10.04
N VAL A 114 5.66 9.34 9.06
CA VAL A 114 5.67 9.75 7.65
C VAL A 114 4.89 11.05 7.48
N LEU A 115 3.70 11.16 8.09
CA LEU A 115 2.87 12.37 7.99
C LEU A 115 3.60 13.60 8.53
N ALA A 116 4.20 13.48 9.71
CA ALA A 116 5.00 14.54 10.31
C ALA A 116 6.15 14.96 9.39
N THR A 117 6.88 13.98 8.84
CA THR A 117 7.97 14.23 7.89
C THR A 117 7.49 14.99 6.65
N LEU A 118 6.32 14.62 6.10
CA LEU A 118 5.71 15.29 4.94
C LEU A 118 5.29 16.72 5.26
N VAL A 119 4.72 16.98 6.45
CA VAL A 119 4.33 18.33 6.87
C VAL A 119 5.56 19.26 6.97
N PHE A 120 6.65 18.80 7.59
CA PHE A 120 7.89 19.57 7.67
C PHE A 120 8.58 19.76 6.31
N SER A 121 8.48 18.76 5.43
CA SER A 121 9.13 18.78 4.11
C SER A 121 8.23 19.29 2.98
N ARG A 122 7.01 19.78 3.26
CA ARG A 122 6.02 20.21 2.26
C ARG A 122 6.58 21.15 1.18
N ARG A 123 7.48 22.06 1.59
CA ARG A 123 8.09 23.07 0.70
C ARG A 123 9.08 22.48 -0.32
N LYS A 124 9.52 21.23 -0.11
CA LYS A 124 10.47 20.53 -0.96
C LYS A 124 9.79 19.78 -2.11
N PHE A 125 8.47 19.65 -2.09
CA PHE A 125 7.69 18.99 -3.14
C PHE A 125 7.12 20.03 -4.12
N GLY A 126 7.24 19.78 -5.42
CA GLY A 126 6.67 20.64 -6.47
C GLY A 126 7.60 21.74 -7.03
N GLN A 127 8.84 21.87 -6.57
CA GLN A 127 9.77 22.90 -7.08
C GLN A 127 10.29 22.63 -8.51
N SER A 128 10.10 21.42 -9.05
CA SER A 128 10.68 21.00 -10.34
C SER A 128 9.84 21.36 -11.57
N GLU A 129 8.51 21.44 -11.43
CA GLU A 129 7.61 21.67 -12.58
C GLU A 129 7.46 23.17 -12.91
N ASP A 130 7.46 24.04 -11.90
CA ASP A 130 7.26 25.49 -12.09
C ASP A 130 8.43 26.20 -12.81
N ALA A 131 9.65 25.67 -12.70
CA ALA A 131 10.84 26.27 -13.35
C ALA A 131 10.93 25.99 -14.86
N LEU A 132 10.24 24.94 -15.35
CA LEU A 132 10.23 24.59 -16.78
C LEU A 132 9.04 25.19 -17.53
N GLN A 133 7.96 25.58 -16.84
CA GLN A 133 6.83 26.28 -17.46
C GLN A 133 7.03 27.80 -17.61
N GLN A 134 8.03 28.40 -16.96
CA GLN A 134 8.33 29.83 -17.09
C GLN A 134 9.28 30.18 -18.25
N ASN A 135 9.73 29.20 -19.04
CA ASN A 135 10.70 29.39 -20.13
C ASN A 135 10.13 29.10 -21.53
N PHE A 136 8.80 29.12 -21.71
CA PHE A 136 8.14 29.00 -23.02
C PHE A 136 7.12 30.12 -23.23
#